data_AF-A0A511V466-F1
#
_entry.id   AF-A0A511V466-F1
#
_cell.length_a   1.000
_cell.length_b   1.000
_cell.length_c   1.000
_cell.angle_alpha   90.00
_cell.angle_beta   90.00
_cell.angle_gamma   90.00
#
_symmetry.space_group_name_H-M   'P 1'
#
loop_
_entity.id
_entity.type
_entity.pdbx_description
1 polymer ?
#
loop_
_entity_poly.entity_id
_entity_poly.type
_entity_poly.pdbx_seq_one_letter_code
_entity_poly.pdbx_strand_id
1 'polypeptide(L)' 'MTTEYERYKVTIYCLTCGERYVLRGIRENNGKIETGFKQCICSNDRNFHIHSEPL' A
#
# COMPACT_ATOMS: atom_id res chain seq x y z
N MET A 1 20.09 15.99 -7.96
CA MET A 1 18.72 16.42 -7.61
C MET A 1 18.00 15.21 -7.05
N THR A 2 17.94 15.08 -5.74
CA THR A 2 17.16 14.03 -5.08
C THR A 2 15.69 14.43 -5.23
N THR A 3 14.96 13.77 -6.12
CA THR A 3 13.51 13.92 -6.19
C THR A 3 12.92 13.41 -4.88
N GLU A 4 12.50 14.33 -4.01
CA GLU A 4 11.79 14.05 -2.77
C GLU A 4 10.40 13.50 -3.13
N TYR A 5 10.33 12.20 -3.40
CA TYR A 5 9.06 11.52 -3.49
C TYR A 5 8.48 11.39 -2.08
N GLU A 6 7.30 11.96 -1.84
CA GLU A 6 6.60 11.80 -0.56
C GLU A 6 6.44 10.31 -0.27
N ARG A 7 6.97 9.88 0.87
CA ARG A 7 6.91 8.48 1.32
C ARG A 7 5.71 8.31 2.22
N TYR A 8 5.04 7.19 2.08
CA TYR A 8 3.88 6.83 2.89
C TYR A 8 4.08 5.47 3.52
N LYS A 9 3.57 5.29 4.74
CA LYS A 9 3.37 3.98 5.34
C LYS A 9 1.97 3.52 4.96
N VAL A 10 1.89 2.37 4.31
CA VAL A 10 0.63 1.80 3.85
C VAL A 10 0.40 0.49 4.61
N THR A 11 -0.73 0.43 5.33
CA THR A 11 -1.19 -0.78 6.01
C THR A 11 -2.35 -1.36 5.23
N ILE A 12 -2.24 -2.63 4.85
CA ILE A 12 -3.22 -3.36 4.03
C ILE A 12 -3.72 -4.55 4.86
N TYR A 13 -5.04 -4.66 5.02
CA TYR A 13 -5.71 -5.78 5.67
C TYR A 13 -6.53 -6.56 4.64
N CYS A 14 -6.29 -7.86 4.55
CA CYS A 14 -7.09 -8.76 3.71
C CYS A 14 -8.38 -9.13 4.44
N LEU A 15 -9.53 -8.72 3.92
CA LEU A 15 -10.83 -9.04 4.53
C LEU A 15 -11.27 -10.49 4.28
N THR A 16 -10.54 -11.24 3.45
CA THR A 16 -10.81 -12.66 3.15
C THR A 16 -10.13 -13.62 4.13
N CYS A 17 -8.86 -13.39 4.47
CA CYS A 17 -8.10 -14.28 5.38
C CYS A 17 -7.58 -13.61 6.65
N GLY A 18 -7.71 -12.29 6.79
CA GLY A 18 -7.24 -11.54 7.96
C GLY A 18 -5.76 -11.12 7.93
N GLU A 19 -5.01 -11.47 6.89
CA GLU A 19 -3.59 -11.10 6.76
C GLU A 19 -3.37 -9.58 6.74
N ARG A 20 -2.26 -9.15 7.35
CA ARG A 20 -1.89 -7.74 7.49
C ARG A 20 -0.50 -7.48 6.90
N TYR A 21 -0.43 -6.54 5.96
CA TYR A 21 0.81 -6.09 5.33
C TYR A 21 1.09 -4.64 5.72
N VAL A 22 2.35 -4.32 6.01
CA VAL A 22 2.82 -2.93 6.22
C VAL A 22 3.93 -2.67 5.22
N LEU A 23 3.68 -1.77 4.27
CA LEU A 23 4.55 -1.47 3.14
C LEU A 23 4.92 0.00 3.14
N ARG A 24 6.01 0.33 2.44
CA ARG A 24 6.38 1.70 2.10
C ARG A 24 5.86 2.02 0.72
N GLY A 25 5.02 3.04 0.63
CA GLY A 25 4.50 3.58 -0.62
C GLY A 25 5.23 4.84 -1.05
N ILE A 26 5.18 5.11 -2.36
CA ILE A 26 5.64 6.36 -2.97
C ILE A 26 4.42 7.08 -3.54
N ARG A 27 4.25 8.36 -3.21
CA ARG A 27 3.25 9.19 -3.87
C ARG A 27 3.74 9.61 -5.26
N GLU A 28 2.97 9.26 -6.28
CA GLU A 28 3.20 9.68 -7.64
C GLU A 28 2.64 11.09 -7.90
N ASN A 29 3.07 11.70 -9.00
CA ASN A 29 2.61 13.03 -9.42
C ASN A 29 1.08 13.13 -9.64
N ASN A 30 0.41 12.00 -9.87
CA ASN A 30 -1.05 11.91 -10.02
C ASN A 30 -1.79 11.80 -8.67
N GLY A 31 -1.08 11.83 -7.55
CA GLY A 31 -1.61 11.73 -6.19
C GLY A 31 -1.84 10.30 -5.68
N LYS A 32 -1.62 9.27 -6.50
CA LYS A 32 -1.72 7.86 -6.09
C LYS A 32 -0.50 7.43 -5.27
N ILE A 33 -0.70 6.45 -4.39
CA ILE A 33 0.38 5.84 -3.61
C ILE A 33 0.64 4.45 -4.18
N GLU A 34 1.84 4.24 -4.73
CA GLU A 34 2.28 2.96 -5.28
C GLU A 34 3.10 2.19 -4.25
N THR A 35 2.79 0.90 -4.05
CA THR A 35 3.47 0.02 -3.06
C THR A 35 4.02 -1.27 -3.67
N GLY A 36 3.63 -1.60 -4.91
CA GLY A 36 3.92 -2.89 -5.55
C GLY A 36 3.09 -4.06 -5.03
N PHE A 37 2.13 -3.85 -4.11
CA PHE A 37 1.24 -4.89 -3.62
C PHE A 37 0.25 -5.31 -4.73
N LYS A 38 0.27 -6.60 -5.10
CA LYS A 38 -0.58 -7.14 -6.17
C LYS A 38 -1.70 -8.05 -5.66
N GLN A 39 -1.39 -8.92 -4.70
CA GLN A 39 -2.33 -9.90 -4.18
C GLN A 39 -1.90 -10.35 -2.77
N CYS A 40 -2.87 -10.80 -1.99
CA CYS A 40 -2.62 -11.48 -0.72
C CYS A 40 -2.13 -12.92 -0.97
N ILE A 41 -1.45 -13.50 0.02
CA ILE A 41 -0.97 -14.87 -0.04
C ILE A 41 -2.09 -15.92 -0.11
N CYS A 42 -3.31 -15.57 0.31
CA CYS A 42 -4.51 -16.40 0.12
C CYS A 42 -5.10 -16.32 -1.30
N SER A 43 -4.38 -15.72 -2.26
CA SER A 43 -4.82 -15.48 -3.64
C SER A 43 -5.98 -14.50 -3.81
N ASN A 44 -6.39 -13.81 -2.74
CA ASN A 44 -7.31 -12.68 -2.84
C ASN A 44 -6.59 -11.47 -3.45
N ASP A 45 -7.18 -10.85 -4.45
CA ASP A 45 -6.65 -9.70 -5.20
C ASP A 45 -7.54 -8.44 -5.10
N ARG A 46 -8.60 -8.52 -4.29
CA ARG A 46 -9.62 -7.48 -4.11
C ARG A 46 -10.04 -7.39 -2.64
N ASN A 47 -10.97 -6.51 -2.30
CA ASN A 47 -11.55 -6.43 -0.95
C ASN A 47 -10.48 -6.28 0.17
N PHE A 48 -9.62 -5.28 0.02
CA PHE A 48 -8.66 -4.89 1.04
C PHE A 48 -9.15 -3.68 1.82
N HIS A 49 -8.91 -3.65 3.12
CA HIS A 49 -8.96 -2.41 3.89
C HIS A 49 -7.56 -1.79 3.92
N ILE A 50 -7.41 -0.59 3.36
CA ILE A 50 -6.13 0.08 3.17
C ILE A 50 -6.12 1.39 3.95
N HIS A 51 -5.07 1.60 4.74
CA HIS A 51 -4.79 2.84 5.45
C HIS A 51 -3.41 3.36 5.05
N SER A 52 -3.31 4.64 4.75
CA SER A 52 -2.04 5.29 4.36
C SER A 52 -1.80 6.56 5.18
N GLU A 53 -0.58 6.70 5.70
CA GLU A 53 -0.13 7.89 6.44
C GLU A 53 1.21 8.37 5.89
N PRO A 54 1.46 9.70 5.80
CA PRO A 54 2.78 10.23 5.45
C PRO A 54 3.85 9.72 6.42
N LEU A 55 5.06 9.48 5.91
CA LEU A 55 6.24 9.13 6.70
C LEU A 55 7.07 10.35 7.09
#